data_AF-A0A7Z9IA96-F1
#
_entry.id   AF-A0A7Z9IA96-F1
#
_cell.length_a   1.000
_cell.length_b   1.000
_cell.length_c   1.000
_cell.angle_alpha   90.00
_cell.angle_beta   90.00
_cell.angle_gamma   90.00
#
_symmetry.space_group_name_H-M   'P 1'
#
loop_
_entity.id
_entity.type
_entity.pdbx_description
1 polymer ?
#
loop_
_entity_poly.entity_id
_entity_poly.type
_entity_poly.pdbx_seq_one_letter_code
_entity_poly.pdbx_strand_id
1 'polypeptide(L)' 'MNNSADAMVKTARRRNIDPTTCERDYSSEEREFMMAYEAYKRSSGRNFPTCSEILEVVRNLGYSKTTI' A
#
# COMPACT_ATOMS: atom_id res chain seq x y z
N MET A 1 36.43 13.43 32.31
CA MET A 1 35.56 14.24 31.44
C MET A 1 34.65 13.29 30.69
N ASN A 2 33.41 13.16 31.16
CA ASN A 2 32.44 12.21 30.63
C ASN A 2 31.33 13.10 30.04
N ASN A 3 31.21 13.16 28.71
CA ASN A 3 30.06 13.81 28.10
C ASN A 3 29.39 12.85 27.13
N SER A 4 28.14 12.57 27.48
CA SER A 4 27.12 11.87 26.75
C SER A 4 26.98 12.33 25.30
N ALA A 5 26.81 11.37 24.40
CA ALA A 5 26.02 11.56 23.18
C ALA A 5 25.39 10.20 22.85
N ASP A 6 24.29 9.98 23.55
CA ASP A 6 23.30 8.94 23.37
C ASP A 6 22.76 8.91 21.92
N ALA A 7 22.59 7.68 21.42
CA ALA A 7 21.65 7.25 20.39
C ALA A 7 21.36 8.19 19.20
N MET A 8 22.25 8.25 18.21
CA MET A 8 21.81 8.52 16.83
C MET A 8 21.18 7.25 16.25
N VAL A 9 19.97 6.91 16.70
CA VAL A 9 19.05 6.06 15.95
C VAL A 9 18.78 6.79 14.65
N LYS A 10 19.49 6.40 13.59
CA LYS A 10 19.18 6.80 12.22
C LYS A 10 17.81 6.20 11.88
N THR A 11 16.75 6.88 12.27
CA THR A 11 15.43 6.73 11.65
C THR A 11 15.68 6.97 10.17
N ALA A 12 15.72 5.88 9.40
CA ALA A 12 15.79 5.92 7.96
C ALA A 12 14.65 6.83 7.52
N ARG A 13 15.01 8.06 7.11
CA ARG A 13 14.07 9.05 6.63
C ARG A 13 13.26 8.34 5.57
N ARG A 14 11.94 8.25 5.79
CA ARG A 14 10.95 7.72 4.83
C ARG A 14 11.44 8.13 3.46
N ARG A 15 11.84 7.14 2.64
CA ARG A 15 12.39 7.38 1.31
C ARG A 15 11.44 8.36 0.63
N ASN A 16 12.01 9.34 -0.07
CA ASN A 16 11.25 10.37 -0.78
C ASN A 16 10.60 9.71 -1.99
N ILE A 17 9.54 8.93 -1.76
CA ILE A 17 8.79 8.24 -2.81
C ILE A 17 7.87 9.30 -3.39
N ASP A 18 8.07 9.61 -4.67
CA ASP A 18 7.16 10.49 -5.38
C ASP A 18 5.75 9.89 -5.31
N PRO A 19 4.73 10.64 -4.86
CA PRO A 19 3.40 10.10 -4.61
C PRO A 19 2.66 9.66 -5.89
N THR A 20 3.22 9.97 -7.06
CA THR A 20 2.66 9.61 -8.37
C THR A 20 3.38 8.44 -9.01
N THR A 21 4.65 8.22 -8.66
CA THR A 21 5.36 7.01 -9.07
C THR A 21 5.24 5.97 -7.97
N CYS A 22 4.69 4.83 -8.33
CA CYS A 22 4.71 3.62 -7.53
C CYS A 22 6.14 3.05 -7.38
N GLU A 23 7.11 3.85 -6.93
CA GLU A 23 8.50 3.49 -6.65
C GLU A 23 8.70 2.93 -5.22
N ARG A 24 7.67 2.28 -4.68
CA ARG A 24 7.89 1.26 -3.66
C ARG A 24 8.22 -0.03 -4.36
N ASP A 25 9.11 -0.82 -3.77
CA ASP A 25 9.19 -2.24 -4.04
C ASP A 25 7.89 -2.88 -3.54
N TYR A 26 6.84 -2.76 -4.36
CA TYR A 26 5.55 -3.38 -4.10
C TYR A 26 5.72 -4.89 -4.19
N SER A 27 5.21 -5.59 -3.17
CA SER A 27 5.02 -7.03 -3.24
C SER A 27 4.20 -7.39 -4.47
N SER A 28 4.37 -8.63 -4.96
CA SER A 28 3.52 -9.18 -6.02
C SER A 28 2.03 -9.03 -5.69
N GLU A 29 1.67 -9.18 -4.41
CA GLU A 29 0.31 -9.01 -3.90
C GLU A 29 -0.20 -7.57 -4.06
N GLU A 30 0.64 -6.57 -3.75
CA GLU A 30 0.27 -5.16 -3.90
C GLU A 30 0.12 -4.77 -5.37
N ARG A 31 0.96 -5.31 -6.26
CA ARG A 31 0.82 -5.12 -7.72
C ARG A 31 -0.47 -5.73 -8.25
N GLU A 32 -0.81 -6.94 -7.82
CA GLU A 32 -2.03 -7.61 -8.22
C GLU A 32 -3.27 -6.83 -7.77
N PHE A 33 -3.25 -6.32 -6.52
CA PHE A 33 -4.29 -5.42 -6.03
C PHE A 33 -4.41 -4.15 -6.87
N MET A 34 -3.30 -3.48 -7.21
CA MET A 34 -3.33 -2.28 -8.04
C MET A 34 -3.93 -2.52 -9.42
N MET A 35 -3.58 -3.64 -10.08
CA MET A 35 -4.16 -4.02 -11.37
C MET A 35 -5.67 -4.29 -11.29
N ALA A 36 -6.11 -5.08 -10.29
CA ALA A 36 -7.52 -5.38 -10.12
C ALA A 36 -8.33 -4.14 -9.71
N TYR A 37 -7.75 -3.25 -8.92
CA TYR A 37 -8.34 -1.98 -8.54
C TYR A 37 -8.48 -1.03 -9.74
N GLU A 38 -7.48 -0.97 -10.63
CA GLU A 38 -7.59 -0.21 -11.88
C GLU A 38 -8.67 -0.78 -12.82
N ALA A 39 -8.74 -2.11 -12.95
CA ALA A 39 -9.79 -2.78 -13.71
C ALA A 39 -11.18 -2.45 -13.14
N TYR A 40 -11.32 -2.44 -11.82
CA TYR A 40 -12.55 -2.04 -11.13
C TYR A 40 -12.93 -0.58 -11.39
N LYS A 41 -11.99 0.36 -11.33
CA LYS A 41 -12.25 1.77 -11.65
C LYS A 41 -12.76 1.94 -13.07
N ARG A 42 -12.17 1.20 -14.01
CA ARG A 42 -12.54 1.24 -15.43
C ARG A 42 -13.90 0.61 -15.72
N SER A 43 -14.30 -0.43 -14.99
CA SER A 43 -15.60 -1.07 -15.14
C SER A 43 -16.72 -0.32 -14.41
N SER A 44 -16.46 0.21 -13.21
CA SER A 44 -17.44 0.92 -12.40
C SER A 44 -17.66 2.38 -12.83
N GLY A 45 -16.73 2.97 -13.59
CA GLY A 45 -16.79 4.37 -13.99
C GLY A 45 -16.61 5.36 -12.83
N ARG A 46 -16.22 4.88 -11.64
CA ARG A 46 -15.96 5.70 -10.45
C ARG A 46 -14.47 5.89 -10.25
N ASN A 47 -14.05 7.16 -10.16
CA ASN A 47 -12.66 7.50 -9.85
C ASN A 47 -12.26 7.10 -8.41
N PHE A 48 -13.24 7.05 -7.50
CA PHE A 48 -13.06 6.72 -6.08
C PHE A 48 -14.05 5.64 -5.65
N PRO A 49 -13.60 4.37 -5.63
CA PRO A 49 -14.33 3.28 -5.00
C PRO A 49 -14.54 3.53 -3.50
N THR A 50 -15.67 3.10 -2.99
CA THR A 50 -16.00 3.04 -1.56
C THR A 50 -15.24 1.92 -0.87
N CYS A 51 -15.12 1.96 0.47
CA CYS A 51 -14.46 0.90 1.23
C CYS A 51 -15.10 -0.49 1.00
N SER A 52 -16.41 -0.54 0.76
CA SER A 52 -17.12 -1.78 0.42
C SER A 52 -16.69 -2.33 -0.94
N GLU A 53 -16.55 -1.46 -1.94
CA GLU A 53 -16.10 -1.83 -3.28
C GLU A 53 -14.62 -2.28 -3.27
N ILE A 54 -13.77 -1.64 -2.46
CA ILE A 54 -12.38 -2.07 -2.25
C ILE A 54 -12.33 -3.48 -1.65
N LEU A 55 -13.16 -3.77 -0.63
CA LEU A 55 -13.25 -5.11 -0.04
C LEU A 55 -13.70 -6.16 -1.07
N GLU A 56 -14.58 -5.79 -2.00
CA GLU A 56 -15.00 -6.68 -3.08
C GLU A 56 -13.86 -7.01 -4.04
N VAL A 57 -13.07 -6.02 -4.44
CA VAL A 57 -11.86 -6.24 -5.27
C VAL A 57 -10.88 -7.18 -4.58
N VAL A 58 -10.61 -6.96 -3.29
CA VAL A 58 -9.73 -7.80 -2.47
C VAL A 58 -10.25 -9.25 -2.39
N ARG A 59 -11.56 -9.43 -2.19
CA ARG A 59 -12.18 -10.77 -2.18
C ARG A 59 -12.14 -11.45 -3.54
N ASN A 60 -12.31 -10.72 -4.63
CA ASN A 60 -12.24 -11.25 -6.00
C ASN A 60 -10.84 -11.76 -6.36
N LEU A 61 -9.80 -11.18 -5.75
CA LEU A 61 -8.43 -11.67 -5.84
C LEU A 61 -8.17 -12.91 -4.97
N GLY A 62 -9.13 -13.34 -4.16
CA GLY A 62 -9.01 -14.51 -3.28
C GLY A 62 -8.45 -14.20 -1.89
N TYR A 63 -8.12 -12.94 -1.60
CA TYR A 63 -7.72 -12.56 -0.24
C TYR A 63 -8.91 -12.68 0.71
N SER A 64 -8.71 -13.48 1.74
CA SER A 64 -9.70 -13.74 2.78
C SER A 64 -9.09 -13.40 4.14
N LYS A 65 -9.95 -12.97 5.06
CA LYS A 65 -9.52 -12.77 6.45
C LYS A 65 -9.20 -14.14 7.05
N THR A 66 -7.93 -14.44 7.28
CA THR A 66 -7.53 -15.55 8.15
C THR A 66 -7.91 -15.16 9.58
N THR A 67 -8.66 -16.02 10.26
CA THR A 67 -9.19 -15.81 11.62
C THR A 67 -8.10 -15.25 12.55
N ILE A 68 -8.47 -14.24 13.36
CA ILE A 68 -7.60 -13.64 14.38
C ILE A 68 -7.59 -14.51 15.64
#